data_AF-A0A0G0SQM7-F1
#
_entry.id   AF-A0A0G0SQM7-F1
#
_cell.length_a   1.000
_cell.length_b   1.000
_cell.length_c   1.000
_cell.angle_alpha   90.00
_cell.angle_beta   90.00
_cell.angle_gamma   90.00
#
_symmetry.space_group_name_H-M   'P 1'
#
loop_
_entity.id
_entity.type
_entity.pdbx_description
1 polymer ?
#
loop_
_entity_poly.entity_id
_entity_poly.type
_entity_poly.pdbx_seq_one_letter_code
_entity_poly.pdbx_strand_id
1 'polypeptide(L)'
;MNYPKFEITKKALSDLGVSYELIQHPPIKTVEEGLAFLEISAGQGASTLIIETDKGLFTLLRRDDHQVDMVKVKKILGANRAILCKSTQVLEISQCEVGYVSPYNPGLPVLADETILERDFVYCGTGSPEYDLKIAPKELMKFTGAKTADIIKAGVFRQKSRILTGDRPTGPLHLGHYVGTLKNRVRLQDEYECFFIMADLHTLTTDFLKEKTSTLNERVRGLVLDYLSVGIDPEKSVIYQQSRVPEVAYLSLIFSNLVTVPRAQRVPTLKDVIHDLQIKQPSMGLLNYPILQAADILMVKASLVPVGRDQESHVEVSREVARDFNRLYAPIFPEPKALIGDVGSLVGTDGQAKMSKSVGNCIYLSDDEATVNKKVKAMYTDPTRIKPTDPGHVEGNPVFVYHDAFNDNKNEVADLKDRYIKGQVGDVEVKDKLAVALNKFLEPIRAKRAQYEGNEKLIAEIIENGSRKAQAEAAKTLHEVLEVMGIKK
;
A
#
# COMPACT_ATOMS: atom_id res chain seq x y z
N MET A 1 -13.16 21.00 -24.19
CA MET A 1 -13.18 20.09 -25.37
C MET A 1 -14.63 19.67 -25.60
N ASN A 2 -15.05 19.41 -26.84
CA ASN A 2 -16.41 18.93 -27.13
C ASN A 2 -16.44 17.41 -26.98
N TYR A 3 -17.23 16.86 -26.06
CA TYR A 3 -17.37 15.42 -25.84
C TYR A 3 -18.71 14.97 -26.45
N PRO A 4 -18.74 14.38 -27.66
CA PRO A 4 -19.99 14.09 -28.36
C PRO A 4 -20.95 13.21 -27.55
N LYS A 5 -20.41 12.22 -26.84
CA LYS A 5 -21.19 11.33 -25.98
C LYS A 5 -21.84 12.06 -24.80
N PHE A 6 -21.14 13.02 -24.21
CA PHE A 6 -21.68 13.83 -23.11
C PHE A 6 -22.93 14.61 -23.52
N GLU A 7 -22.90 15.20 -24.71
CA GLU A 7 -24.06 15.93 -25.25
C GLU A 7 -25.23 14.98 -25.56
N ILE A 8 -24.96 13.76 -26.05
CA ILE A 8 -25.99 12.73 -26.24
C ILE A 8 -26.60 12.33 -24.89
N THR A 9 -25.78 12.09 -23.87
CA THR A 9 -26.23 11.78 -22.51
C THR A 9 -27.11 12.90 -21.96
N LYS A 10 -26.66 14.16 -22.02
CA LYS A 10 -27.43 15.34 -21.57
C LYS A 10 -28.77 15.47 -22.28
N LYS A 11 -28.78 15.34 -23.61
CA LYS A 11 -30.00 15.41 -24.41
C LYS A 11 -30.99 14.32 -23.98
N ALA A 12 -30.52 13.08 -23.81
CA ALA A 12 -31.37 11.98 -23.39
C ALA A 12 -31.94 12.16 -21.97
N LEU A 13 -31.13 12.69 -21.04
CA LEU A 13 -31.61 13.04 -19.69
C LEU A 13 -32.73 14.09 -19.74
N SER A 14 -32.56 15.12 -20.59
CA SER A 14 -33.58 16.16 -20.81
C SER A 14 -34.85 15.60 -21.46
N ASP A 15 -34.71 14.82 -22.53
CA ASP A 15 -35.84 14.28 -23.31
C ASP A 15 -36.69 13.31 -22.46
N LEU A 16 -36.07 12.57 -21.54
CA LEU A 16 -36.76 11.64 -20.64
C LEU A 16 -37.31 12.33 -19.38
N GLY A 17 -36.99 13.61 -19.16
CA GLY A 17 -37.40 14.37 -17.98
C GLY A 17 -37.00 13.66 -16.69
N VAL A 18 -35.74 13.22 -16.59
CA VAL A 18 -35.20 12.60 -15.37
C VAL A 18 -34.53 13.65 -14.49
N SER A 19 -34.64 13.48 -13.18
CA SER A 19 -33.98 14.37 -12.21
C SER A 19 -32.55 13.92 -11.94
N TYR A 20 -31.58 14.81 -12.10
CA TYR A 20 -30.16 14.52 -11.89
C TYR A 20 -29.37 15.77 -11.49
N GLU A 21 -28.16 15.55 -10.99
CA GLU A 21 -27.15 16.58 -10.72
C GLU A 21 -25.88 16.24 -11.52
N LEU A 22 -25.31 17.23 -12.21
CA LEU A 22 -24.01 17.08 -12.89
C LEU A 22 -22.92 17.62 -11.99
N ILE A 23 -21.96 16.76 -11.67
CA ILE A 23 -20.81 17.14 -10.86
C ILE A 23 -19.62 17.35 -11.77
N GLN A 24 -19.09 18.56 -11.78
CA GLN A 24 -17.89 18.90 -12.54
C GLN A 24 -16.64 18.66 -11.69
N HIS A 25 -15.64 18.03 -12.29
CA HIS A 25 -14.36 17.76 -11.65
C HIS A 25 -13.21 17.91 -12.66
N PRO A 26 -11.94 18.04 -12.18
CA PRO A 26 -10.78 17.95 -13.07
C PRO A 26 -10.80 16.64 -13.88
N PRO A 27 -10.10 16.54 -15.02
CA PRO A 27 -10.01 15.29 -15.77
C PRO A 27 -9.49 14.15 -14.88
N ILE A 28 -10.37 13.22 -14.53
CA ILE A 28 -10.11 12.09 -13.64
C ILE A 28 -9.80 10.88 -14.52
N LYS A 29 -8.77 10.09 -14.22
CA LYS A 29 -8.37 8.95 -15.08
C LYS A 29 -8.83 7.60 -14.58
N THR A 30 -9.16 7.48 -13.29
CA THR A 30 -9.61 6.23 -12.67
C THR A 30 -10.81 6.45 -11.76
N VAL A 31 -11.57 5.39 -11.49
CA VAL A 31 -12.73 5.42 -10.59
C VAL A 31 -12.30 5.88 -9.19
N GLU A 32 -11.12 5.48 -8.72
CA GLU A 32 -10.60 5.87 -7.40
C GLU A 32 -10.29 7.37 -7.30
N GLU A 33 -9.74 7.97 -8.35
CA GLU A 33 -9.53 9.42 -8.44
C GLU A 33 -10.88 10.17 -8.41
N GLY A 34 -11.91 9.61 -9.08
CA GLY A 34 -13.31 10.06 -9.05
C GLY A 34 -13.90 10.08 -7.65
N LEU A 35 -13.90 8.91 -7.01
CA LEU A 35 -14.44 8.71 -5.67
C LEU A 35 -13.71 9.57 -4.62
N ALA A 36 -12.38 9.72 -4.75
CA ALA A 36 -11.57 10.55 -3.85
C ALA A 36 -11.87 12.05 -4.01
N PHE A 37 -12.01 12.54 -5.24
CA PHE A 37 -12.37 13.94 -5.49
C PHE A 37 -13.75 14.28 -4.97
N LEU A 38 -14.70 13.35 -5.15
CA LEU A 38 -16.09 13.52 -4.74
C LEU A 38 -16.32 13.27 -3.24
N GLU A 39 -15.28 12.87 -2.48
CA GLU A 39 -15.35 12.46 -1.08
C GLU A 39 -16.43 11.39 -0.79
N ILE A 40 -16.67 10.50 -1.77
CA ILE A 40 -17.69 9.45 -1.69
C ILE A 40 -17.08 8.06 -1.57
N SER A 41 -17.83 7.16 -0.95
CA SER A 41 -17.44 5.75 -0.87
C SER A 41 -17.65 5.04 -2.21
N ALA A 42 -16.87 4.00 -2.50
CA ALA A 42 -17.03 3.16 -3.70
C ALA A 42 -18.44 2.53 -3.84
N GLY A 43 -19.19 2.42 -2.73
CA GLY A 43 -20.58 1.96 -2.77
C GLY A 43 -21.58 2.97 -3.35
N GLN A 44 -21.15 4.21 -3.61
CA GLN A 44 -21.96 5.26 -4.23
C GLN A 44 -21.66 5.42 -5.72
N GLY A 45 -20.57 4.85 -6.25
CA GLY A 45 -20.31 4.83 -7.69
C GLY A 45 -20.95 3.63 -8.39
N ALA A 46 -21.35 3.81 -9.65
CA ALA A 46 -21.88 2.76 -10.50
C ALA A 46 -21.20 2.77 -11.88
N SER A 47 -20.51 1.68 -12.19
CA SER A 47 -19.78 1.46 -13.42
C SER A 47 -20.67 0.88 -14.51
N THR A 48 -20.48 1.42 -15.72
CA THR A 48 -21.06 0.88 -16.96
C THR A 48 -20.04 -0.04 -17.64
N LEU A 49 -20.41 -1.29 -17.84
CA LEU A 49 -19.62 -2.29 -18.57
C LEU A 49 -20.35 -2.70 -19.85
N ILE A 50 -19.61 -3.01 -20.91
CA ILE A 50 -20.19 -3.55 -22.15
C ILE A 50 -19.70 -4.99 -22.31
N ILE A 51 -20.63 -5.89 -22.56
CA ILE A 51 -20.35 -7.31 -22.81
C ILE A 51 -20.80 -7.72 -24.20
N GLU A 52 -20.09 -8.68 -24.75
CA GLU A 52 -20.45 -9.39 -25.98
C GLU A 52 -20.93 -10.80 -25.63
N THR A 53 -22.09 -11.16 -26.18
CA THR A 53 -22.70 -12.49 -26.00
C THR A 53 -23.07 -13.09 -27.36
N ASP A 54 -23.40 -14.39 -27.39
CA ASP A 54 -23.99 -15.04 -28.55
C ASP A 54 -25.42 -14.54 -28.89
N LYS A 55 -25.98 -13.65 -28.05
CA LYS A 55 -27.28 -12.99 -28.24
C LYS A 55 -27.15 -11.51 -28.61
N GLY A 56 -25.92 -11.01 -28.80
CA GLY A 56 -25.63 -9.60 -29.09
C GLY A 56 -24.89 -8.89 -27.95
N LEU A 57 -24.77 -7.57 -28.09
CA LEU A 57 -24.11 -6.70 -27.13
C LEU A 57 -25.08 -6.25 -26.04
N PHE A 58 -24.60 -6.18 -24.79
CA PHE A 58 -25.37 -5.71 -23.64
C PHE A 58 -24.55 -4.74 -22.81
N THR A 59 -25.26 -3.82 -22.16
CA THR A 59 -24.69 -2.98 -21.10
C THR A 59 -25.00 -3.62 -19.74
N LEU A 60 -23.99 -3.72 -18.88
CA LEU A 60 -24.17 -4.08 -17.49
C LEU A 60 -23.94 -2.85 -16.62
N LEU A 61 -24.81 -2.64 -15.64
CA LEU A 61 -24.63 -1.63 -14.59
C LEU A 61 -24.44 -2.32 -13.26
N ARG A 62 -23.37 -1.97 -12.54
CA ARG A 62 -23.12 -2.46 -11.18
C ARG A 62 -22.52 -1.36 -10.32
N ARG A 63 -22.65 -1.48 -9.00
CA ARG A 63 -21.89 -0.63 -8.08
C ARG A 63 -20.39 -0.92 -8.20
N ASP A 64 -19.58 0.10 -7.95
CA ASP A 64 -18.12 0.00 -8.09
C ASP A 64 -17.51 -0.98 -7.07
N ASP A 65 -18.18 -1.15 -5.94
CA ASP A 65 -17.83 -2.08 -4.86
C ASP A 65 -18.35 -3.52 -5.07
N HIS A 66 -18.74 -3.93 -6.27
CA HIS A 66 -19.19 -5.29 -6.58
C HIS A 66 -18.51 -5.85 -7.82
N GLN A 67 -18.38 -7.17 -7.96
CA GLN A 67 -17.86 -7.78 -9.19
C GLN A 67 -18.97 -8.54 -9.92
N VAL A 68 -19.06 -8.36 -11.24
CA VAL A 68 -20.01 -9.11 -12.08
C VAL A 68 -19.69 -10.61 -12.03
N ASP A 69 -20.72 -11.42 -11.82
CA ASP A 69 -20.70 -12.85 -12.01
C ASP A 69 -21.18 -13.21 -13.42
N MET A 70 -20.23 -13.48 -14.32
CA MET A 70 -20.53 -13.85 -15.71
C MET A 70 -21.32 -15.16 -15.84
N VAL A 71 -21.33 -16.03 -14.82
CA VAL A 71 -22.16 -17.24 -14.82
C VAL A 71 -23.62 -16.86 -14.61
N LYS A 72 -23.92 -15.96 -13.66
CA LYS A 72 -25.26 -15.42 -13.44
C LYS A 72 -25.76 -14.66 -14.67
N VAL A 73 -24.92 -13.77 -15.22
CA VAL A 73 -25.27 -12.98 -16.42
C VAL A 73 -25.63 -13.88 -17.59
N LYS A 74 -24.83 -14.92 -17.89
CA LYS A 74 -25.15 -15.89 -18.96
C LYS A 74 -26.50 -16.55 -18.74
N LYS A 75 -26.78 -16.98 -17.51
CA LYS A 75 -28.06 -17.62 -17.15
C LYS A 75 -29.24 -16.67 -17.35
N ILE A 76 -29.11 -15.42 -16.91
CA ILE A 76 -30.15 -14.39 -17.04
C ILE A 76 -30.43 -14.04 -18.50
N LEU A 77 -29.37 -13.90 -19.30
CA LEU A 77 -29.47 -13.56 -20.72
C LEU A 77 -29.82 -14.75 -21.61
N GLY A 78 -29.83 -15.98 -21.08
CA GLY A 78 -30.00 -17.20 -21.88
C GLY A 78 -28.89 -17.36 -22.93
N ALA A 79 -27.68 -16.91 -22.59
CA ALA A 79 -26.52 -16.89 -23.47
C ALA A 79 -25.57 -18.03 -23.13
N ASN A 80 -24.99 -18.67 -24.15
CA ASN A 80 -23.96 -19.69 -23.96
C ASN A 80 -22.59 -19.07 -23.66
N ARG A 81 -22.36 -17.85 -24.14
CA ARG A 81 -21.13 -17.09 -23.96
C ARG A 81 -21.46 -15.66 -23.56
N ALA A 82 -20.72 -15.14 -22.59
CA ALA A 82 -20.66 -13.72 -22.28
C ALA A 82 -19.22 -13.36 -21.93
N ILE A 83 -18.67 -12.35 -22.60
CA ILE A 83 -17.33 -11.84 -22.36
C ILE A 83 -17.37 -10.32 -22.24
N LEU A 84 -16.49 -9.74 -21.42
CA LEU A 84 -16.33 -8.29 -21.35
C LEU A 84 -15.68 -7.78 -22.64
N CYS A 85 -16.20 -6.71 -23.22
CA CYS A 85 -15.58 -6.07 -24.39
C CYS A 85 -14.23 -5.47 -24.02
N LYS A 86 -13.25 -5.58 -24.93
CA LYS A 86 -11.94 -4.93 -24.79
C LYS A 86 -12.09 -3.41 -24.89
N SER A 87 -11.11 -2.66 -24.36
CA SER A 87 -11.13 -1.19 -24.38
C SER A 87 -11.34 -0.59 -25.77
N THR A 88 -10.74 -1.17 -26.81
CA THR A 88 -10.92 -0.75 -28.21
C THR A 88 -12.36 -0.92 -28.69
N GLN A 89 -12.98 -2.06 -28.37
CA GLN A 89 -14.38 -2.33 -28.70
C GLN A 89 -15.31 -1.40 -27.93
N VAL A 90 -15.03 -1.14 -26.64
CA VAL A 90 -15.81 -0.20 -25.83
C VAL A 90 -15.75 1.21 -26.43
N LEU A 91 -14.58 1.66 -26.88
CA LEU A 91 -14.43 2.97 -27.54
C LEU A 91 -15.24 3.04 -28.84
N GLU A 92 -15.18 2.01 -29.67
CA GLU A 92 -15.96 1.94 -30.92
C GLU A 92 -17.48 1.96 -30.67
N ILE A 93 -17.94 1.21 -29.66
CA ILE A 93 -19.37 1.04 -29.36
C ILE A 93 -19.94 2.27 -28.63
N SER A 94 -19.24 2.75 -27.59
CA SER A 94 -19.74 3.79 -26.69
C SER A 94 -19.29 5.20 -27.07
N GLN A 95 -18.31 5.31 -27.98
CA GLN A 95 -17.60 6.55 -28.30
C GLN A 95 -16.88 7.17 -27.09
N CYS A 96 -16.55 6.35 -26.09
CA CYS A 96 -15.86 6.76 -24.86
C CYS A 96 -14.80 5.75 -24.45
N GLU A 97 -13.74 6.27 -23.84
CA GLU A 97 -12.76 5.44 -23.16
C GLU A 97 -13.39 4.75 -21.93
N VAL A 98 -12.83 3.59 -21.59
CA VAL A 98 -13.20 2.86 -20.37
C VAL A 98 -12.97 3.78 -19.17
N GLY A 99 -13.93 3.80 -18.24
CA GLY A 99 -13.92 4.70 -17.07
C GLY A 99 -14.93 5.84 -17.19
N TYR A 100 -15.28 6.29 -18.41
CA TYR A 100 -16.24 7.39 -18.61
C TYR A 100 -17.54 6.96 -19.26
N VAL A 101 -17.71 5.66 -19.52
CA VAL A 101 -18.82 5.13 -20.31
C VAL A 101 -20.16 5.50 -19.65
N SER A 102 -20.96 6.27 -20.39
CA SER A 102 -22.32 6.62 -19.97
C SER A 102 -23.18 5.36 -19.82
N PRO A 103 -24.03 5.28 -18.79
CA PRO A 103 -24.98 4.18 -18.64
C PRO A 103 -26.03 4.17 -19.78
N TYR A 104 -26.13 5.26 -20.54
CA TYR A 104 -27.02 5.37 -21.70
C TYR A 104 -26.27 5.14 -23.02
N ASN A 105 -26.38 3.93 -23.56
CA ASN A 105 -25.88 3.55 -24.87
C ASN A 105 -27.04 3.14 -25.78
N PRO A 106 -27.54 4.03 -26.65
CA PRO A 106 -28.67 3.74 -27.52
C PRO A 106 -28.48 2.43 -28.30
N GLY A 107 -29.51 1.58 -28.29
CA GLY A 107 -29.49 0.29 -28.99
C GLY A 107 -28.86 -0.87 -28.20
N LEU A 108 -28.28 -0.62 -27.02
CA LEU A 108 -27.80 -1.69 -26.13
C LEU A 108 -28.79 -1.94 -24.99
N PRO A 109 -29.36 -3.14 -24.87
CA PRO A 109 -30.15 -3.50 -23.69
C PRO A 109 -29.29 -3.42 -22.43
N VAL A 110 -29.88 -2.93 -21.34
CA VAL A 110 -29.18 -2.70 -20.07
C VAL A 110 -29.68 -3.69 -19.01
N LEU A 111 -28.73 -4.36 -18.34
CA LEU A 111 -28.97 -5.20 -17.18
C LEU A 111 -28.28 -4.56 -15.98
N ALA A 112 -29.05 -4.13 -14.99
CA ALA A 112 -28.55 -3.47 -13.79
C ALA A 112 -28.58 -4.41 -12.59
N ASP A 113 -27.54 -4.35 -11.77
CA ASP A 113 -27.51 -5.07 -10.50
C ASP A 113 -28.51 -4.50 -9.50
N GLU A 114 -29.20 -5.37 -8.77
CA GLU A 114 -30.23 -4.98 -7.80
C GLU A 114 -29.68 -4.14 -6.64
N THR A 115 -28.41 -4.31 -6.26
CA THR A 115 -27.80 -3.56 -5.14
C THR A 115 -27.64 -2.07 -5.43
N ILE A 116 -27.78 -1.64 -6.69
CA ILE A 116 -27.85 -0.22 -7.07
C ILE A 116 -29.09 0.44 -6.43
N LEU A 117 -30.19 -0.30 -6.29
CA LEU A 117 -31.46 0.21 -5.75
C LEU A 117 -31.42 0.46 -4.24
N GLU A 118 -30.41 -0.06 -3.55
CA GLU A 118 -30.21 0.08 -2.10
C GLU A 118 -29.66 1.47 -1.70
N ARG A 119 -29.30 2.31 -2.69
CA ARG A 119 -28.70 3.62 -2.47
C ARG A 119 -29.71 4.75 -2.70
N ASP A 120 -29.55 5.85 -1.96
CA ASP A 120 -30.36 7.06 -2.19
C ASP A 120 -29.99 7.72 -3.54
N PHE A 121 -28.71 7.68 -3.90
CA PHE A 121 -28.14 8.16 -5.15
C PHE A 121 -26.90 7.37 -5.53
N VAL A 122 -26.59 7.36 -6.82
CA VAL A 122 -25.34 6.81 -7.37
C VAL A 122 -24.69 7.81 -8.33
N TYR A 123 -23.38 7.69 -8.50
CA TYR A 123 -22.58 8.44 -9.46
C TYR A 123 -22.23 7.55 -10.64
N CYS A 124 -22.46 8.03 -11.86
CA CYS A 124 -22.21 7.29 -13.09
C CYS A 124 -21.46 8.17 -14.08
N GLY A 125 -20.63 7.57 -14.93
CA GLY A 125 -19.97 8.28 -16.02
C GLY A 125 -20.97 8.94 -16.96
N THR A 126 -20.58 10.05 -17.57
CA THR A 126 -21.44 10.83 -18.48
C THR A 126 -21.04 10.71 -19.95
N GLY A 127 -19.90 10.08 -20.24
CA GLY A 127 -19.18 10.15 -21.51
C GLY A 127 -18.16 11.28 -21.60
N SER A 128 -17.86 11.94 -20.47
CA SER A 128 -16.81 12.95 -20.35
C SER A 128 -15.89 12.62 -19.16
N PRO A 129 -14.57 12.88 -19.27
CA PRO A 129 -13.64 12.76 -18.15
C PRO A 129 -13.76 13.90 -17.12
N GLU A 130 -14.60 14.90 -17.36
CA GLU A 130 -14.74 16.11 -16.53
C GLU A 130 -16.09 16.17 -15.78
N TYR A 131 -16.99 15.22 -16.02
CA TYR A 131 -18.33 15.24 -15.46
C TYR A 131 -18.82 13.85 -15.06
N ASP A 132 -19.36 13.77 -13.84
CA ASP A 132 -20.12 12.62 -13.36
C ASP A 132 -21.60 12.98 -13.16
N LEU A 133 -22.45 11.98 -13.35
CA LEU A 133 -23.90 12.06 -13.17
C LEU A 133 -24.26 11.54 -11.79
N LYS A 134 -24.74 12.40 -10.89
CA LYS A 134 -25.36 11.98 -9.64
C LYS A 134 -26.87 11.85 -9.84
N ILE A 135 -27.38 10.65 -9.68
CA ILE A 135 -28.77 10.30 -10.03
C ILE A 135 -29.35 9.30 -9.05
N ALA A 136 -30.64 9.46 -8.72
CA ALA A 136 -31.37 8.50 -7.90
C ALA A 136 -31.57 7.19 -8.69
N PRO A 137 -31.48 6.00 -8.08
CA PRO A 137 -31.59 4.73 -8.82
C PRO A 137 -32.87 4.60 -9.65
N LYS A 138 -34.01 5.11 -9.16
CA LYS A 138 -35.28 5.11 -9.91
C LYS A 138 -35.18 5.93 -11.22
N GLU A 139 -34.55 7.09 -11.15
CA GLU A 139 -34.29 7.93 -12.31
C GLU A 139 -33.26 7.29 -13.25
N LEU A 140 -32.24 6.62 -12.70
CA LEU A 140 -31.27 5.85 -13.48
C LEU A 140 -31.92 4.70 -14.24
N MET A 141 -32.85 3.96 -13.61
CA MET A 141 -33.59 2.89 -14.29
C MET A 141 -34.48 3.45 -15.40
N LYS A 142 -35.13 4.60 -15.18
CA LYS A 142 -35.90 5.32 -16.21
C LYS A 142 -35.00 5.81 -17.35
N PHE A 143 -33.82 6.33 -17.02
CA PHE A 143 -32.84 6.83 -17.99
C PHE A 143 -32.29 5.74 -18.90
N THR A 144 -32.05 4.55 -18.34
CA THR A 144 -31.37 3.44 -19.03
C THR A 144 -32.33 2.41 -19.60
N GLY A 145 -33.57 2.36 -19.12
CA GLY A 145 -34.51 1.27 -19.42
C GLY A 145 -34.05 -0.08 -18.88
N ALA A 146 -33.18 -0.09 -17.85
CA ALA A 146 -32.53 -1.30 -17.39
C ALA A 146 -33.51 -2.31 -16.77
N LYS A 147 -33.27 -3.59 -17.06
CA LYS A 147 -33.85 -4.70 -16.27
C LYS A 147 -32.95 -4.96 -15.08
N THR A 148 -33.53 -5.19 -13.90
CA THR A 148 -32.78 -5.46 -12.67
C THR A 148 -32.66 -6.95 -12.40
N ALA A 149 -31.48 -7.41 -11.98
CA ALA A 149 -31.24 -8.78 -11.53
C ALA A 149 -29.97 -8.84 -10.67
N ASP A 150 -29.84 -9.87 -9.82
CA ASP A 150 -28.57 -10.21 -9.18
C ASP A 150 -27.56 -10.70 -10.23
N ILE A 151 -26.62 -9.83 -10.59
CA ILE A 151 -25.56 -10.11 -11.57
C ILE A 151 -24.17 -10.11 -10.94
N ILE A 152 -24.09 -10.09 -9.61
CA ILE A 152 -22.84 -9.92 -8.87
C ILE A 152 -22.41 -11.19 -8.15
N LYS A 153 -21.13 -11.31 -7.84
CA LYS A 153 -20.64 -12.32 -6.90
C LYS A 153 -21.06 -11.97 -5.48
N ALA A 154 -21.23 -12.98 -4.62
CA ALA A 154 -21.57 -12.76 -3.22
C ALA A 154 -20.47 -11.97 -2.49
N GLY A 155 -20.87 -10.89 -1.80
CA GLY A 155 -19.99 -10.01 -1.04
C GLY A 155 -19.70 -8.66 -1.72
N VAL A 156 -19.38 -7.65 -0.90
CA VAL A 156 -18.94 -6.32 -1.37
C VAL A 156 -17.45 -6.41 -1.73
N PHE A 157 -17.14 -6.38 -3.02
CA PHE A 157 -15.78 -6.35 -3.56
C PHE A 157 -15.34 -4.90 -3.79
N ARG A 158 -14.82 -4.26 -2.75
CA ARG A 158 -13.90 -3.12 -2.97
C ARG A 158 -12.62 -3.73 -3.53
N GLN A 159 -12.25 -3.46 -4.78
CA GLN A 159 -10.86 -3.69 -5.21
C GLN A 159 -10.04 -2.61 -4.50
N LYS A 160 -9.73 -2.85 -3.22
CA LYS A 160 -8.86 -1.97 -2.45
C LYS A 160 -7.57 -1.83 -3.26
N SER A 161 -7.10 -0.60 -3.46
CA SER A 161 -5.79 -0.40 -4.05
C SER A 161 -4.75 -1.20 -3.26
N ARG A 162 -3.77 -1.75 -3.95
CA ARG A 162 -2.78 -2.62 -3.31
C ARG A 162 -1.62 -1.80 -2.81
N ILE A 163 -1.16 -2.14 -1.62
CA ILE A 163 0.10 -1.64 -1.10
C ILE A 163 1.10 -2.78 -0.94
N LEU A 164 2.37 -2.45 -1.14
CA LEU A 164 3.46 -3.32 -0.75
C LEU A 164 4.49 -2.53 0.06
N THR A 165 4.85 -3.08 1.21
CA THR A 165 5.94 -2.59 2.06
C THR A 165 6.46 -3.75 2.88
N GLY A 166 7.63 -3.61 3.50
CA GLY A 166 8.17 -4.68 4.32
C GLY A 166 9.60 -4.40 4.72
N ASP A 167 10.28 -5.44 5.18
CA ASP A 167 11.58 -5.32 5.81
C ASP A 167 12.48 -6.49 5.42
N ARG A 168 13.79 -6.19 5.32
CA ARG A 168 14.81 -7.23 5.27
C ARG A 168 14.92 -7.88 6.66
N PRO A 169 14.86 -9.22 6.78
CA PRO A 169 15.03 -9.92 8.06
C PRO A 169 16.49 -9.81 8.56
N THR A 170 16.79 -8.68 9.20
CA THR A 170 18.14 -8.31 9.71
C THR A 170 18.23 -8.37 11.23
N GLY A 171 17.16 -8.73 11.91
CA GLY A 171 17.05 -8.79 13.38
C GLY A 171 15.78 -8.10 13.90
N PRO A 172 15.60 -8.00 15.22
CA PRO A 172 14.38 -7.47 15.84
C PRO A 172 14.08 -6.02 15.43
N LEU A 173 12.81 -5.67 15.31
CA LEU A 173 12.37 -4.30 15.07
C LEU A 173 12.46 -3.44 16.33
N HIS A 174 12.53 -2.11 16.14
CA HIS A 174 12.78 -1.14 17.20
C HIS A 174 11.85 0.08 17.08
N LEU A 175 11.84 0.95 18.09
CA LEU A 175 10.96 2.13 18.15
C LEU A 175 11.05 3.02 16.90
N GLY A 176 12.23 3.14 16.29
CA GLY A 176 12.38 3.84 15.00
C GLY A 176 11.57 3.23 13.85
N HIS A 177 11.43 1.90 13.77
CA HIS A 177 10.55 1.25 12.79
C HIS A 177 9.08 1.53 13.11
N TYR A 178 8.71 1.55 14.39
CA TYR A 178 7.35 1.83 14.80
C TYR A 178 6.87 3.22 14.36
N VAL A 179 7.67 4.24 14.67
CA VAL A 179 7.39 5.63 14.32
C VAL A 179 7.46 5.84 12.81
N GLY A 180 8.47 5.25 12.15
CA GLY A 180 8.71 5.45 10.73
C GLY A 180 7.68 4.76 9.82
N THR A 181 7.29 3.52 10.11
CA THR A 181 6.46 2.73 9.19
C THR A 181 5.37 1.90 9.87
N LEU A 182 5.64 1.19 10.98
CA LEU A 182 4.71 0.17 11.47
C LEU A 182 3.37 0.75 11.94
N LYS A 183 3.37 1.91 12.60
CA LYS A 183 2.12 2.58 13.00
C LYS A 183 1.21 2.85 11.79
N ASN A 184 1.81 3.28 10.67
CA ASN A 184 1.07 3.52 9.44
C ASN A 184 0.60 2.21 8.80
N ARG A 185 1.43 1.16 8.80
CA ARG A 185 1.05 -0.17 8.27
C ARG A 185 -0.17 -0.76 8.98
N VAL A 186 -0.24 -0.62 10.30
CA VAL A 186 -1.38 -1.08 11.12
C VAL A 186 -2.66 -0.34 10.76
N ARG A 187 -2.60 0.95 10.41
CA ARG A 187 -3.75 1.71 9.91
C ARG A 187 -4.13 1.27 8.49
N LEU A 188 -3.14 1.15 7.60
CA LEU A 188 -3.36 0.88 6.18
C LEU A 188 -3.99 -0.49 5.90
N GLN A 189 -3.79 -1.50 6.75
CA GLN A 189 -4.45 -2.81 6.56
C GLN A 189 -5.99 -2.77 6.58
N ASP A 190 -6.58 -1.76 7.23
CA ASP A 190 -8.03 -1.60 7.21
C ASP A 190 -8.50 -0.85 5.96
N GLU A 191 -7.63 -0.03 5.36
CA GLU A 191 -7.93 0.84 4.21
C GLU A 191 -7.60 0.21 2.84
N TYR A 192 -6.55 -0.61 2.78
CA TYR A 192 -5.96 -1.16 1.55
C TYR A 192 -5.87 -2.69 1.55
N GLU A 193 -5.58 -3.29 0.39
CA GLU A 193 -5.10 -4.68 0.33
C GLU A 193 -3.58 -4.66 0.54
N CYS A 194 -3.15 -5.16 1.71
CA CYS A 194 -1.77 -5.01 2.16
C CYS A 194 -0.92 -6.26 1.91
N PHE A 195 0.21 -6.08 1.24
CA PHE A 195 1.26 -7.07 1.12
C PHE A 195 2.46 -6.64 1.98
N PHE A 196 2.78 -7.45 2.98
CA PHE A 196 3.92 -7.27 3.87
C PHE A 196 5.02 -8.28 3.54
N ILE A 197 6.06 -7.80 2.86
CA ILE A 197 7.17 -8.64 2.41
C ILE A 197 8.21 -8.84 3.52
N MET A 198 8.65 -10.09 3.69
CA MET A 198 9.89 -10.44 4.38
C MET A 198 10.96 -10.67 3.31
N ALA A 199 11.75 -9.62 3.09
CA ALA A 199 12.65 -9.44 1.95
C ALA A 199 13.98 -10.19 2.16
N ASP A 200 13.92 -11.51 2.19
CA ASP A 200 15.06 -12.37 2.52
C ASP A 200 16.07 -12.50 1.37
N LEU A 201 15.65 -12.50 0.09
CA LEU A 201 16.58 -12.43 -1.04
C LEU A 201 17.33 -11.09 -1.08
N HIS A 202 16.65 -9.99 -0.72
CA HIS A 202 17.29 -8.68 -0.58
C HIS A 202 18.38 -8.66 0.50
N THR A 203 18.28 -9.50 1.53
CA THR A 203 19.33 -9.62 2.56
C THR A 203 20.63 -10.17 1.98
N LEU A 204 20.55 -11.04 0.97
CA LEU A 204 21.71 -11.65 0.31
C LEU A 204 22.54 -10.65 -0.50
N THR A 205 22.01 -9.46 -0.78
CA THR A 205 22.76 -8.41 -1.52
C THR A 205 23.97 -7.90 -0.74
N THR A 206 23.94 -8.00 0.59
CA THR A 206 25.05 -7.63 1.49
C THR A 206 25.49 -8.78 2.40
N ASP A 207 24.59 -9.70 2.76
CA ASP A 207 24.82 -10.74 3.78
C ASP A 207 24.71 -12.18 3.20
N PHE A 208 25.46 -12.49 2.13
CA PHE A 208 25.38 -13.79 1.43
C PHE A 208 26.25 -14.91 2.02
N LEU A 209 27.11 -14.63 2.99
CA LEU A 209 28.00 -15.63 3.60
C LEU A 209 27.21 -16.64 4.44
N LYS A 210 27.65 -17.91 4.47
CA LYS A 210 26.98 -19.02 5.20
C LYS A 210 26.72 -18.70 6.68
N GLU A 211 27.65 -18.03 7.34
CA GLU A 211 27.49 -17.61 8.74
C GLU A 211 26.35 -16.61 8.92
N LYS A 212 26.12 -15.74 7.93
CA LYS A 212 25.01 -14.77 7.95
C LYS A 212 23.70 -15.41 7.52
N THR A 213 23.70 -16.35 6.58
CA THR A 213 22.46 -16.98 6.09
C THR A 213 21.92 -18.06 7.01
N SER A 214 22.76 -18.65 7.89
CA SER A 214 22.35 -19.71 8.83
C SER A 214 21.24 -19.30 9.80
N THR A 215 21.13 -18.02 10.14
CA THR A 215 20.12 -17.47 11.06
C THR A 215 18.93 -16.80 10.35
N LEU A 216 18.86 -16.88 9.01
CA LEU A 216 17.85 -16.18 8.22
C LEU A 216 16.42 -16.62 8.57
N ASN A 217 16.19 -17.92 8.77
CA ASN A 217 14.89 -18.45 9.15
C ASN A 217 14.43 -17.94 10.52
N GLU A 218 15.35 -17.85 11.49
CA GLU A 218 15.07 -17.29 12.82
C GLU A 218 14.70 -15.81 12.74
N ARG A 219 15.40 -15.04 11.89
CA ARG A 219 15.10 -13.62 11.67
C ARG A 219 13.77 -13.40 10.97
N VAL A 220 13.43 -14.24 9.97
CA VAL A 220 12.12 -14.21 9.31
C VAL A 220 11.01 -14.46 10.33
N ARG A 221 11.17 -15.49 11.17
CA ARG A 221 10.23 -15.76 12.27
C ARG A 221 10.12 -14.58 13.23
N GLY A 222 11.25 -14.03 13.67
CA GLY A 222 11.31 -12.86 14.55
C GLY A 222 10.57 -11.66 13.97
N LEU A 223 10.72 -11.43 12.66
CA LEU A 223 10.05 -10.35 11.95
C LEU A 223 8.52 -10.54 11.90
N VAL A 224 8.02 -11.77 11.69
CA VAL A 224 6.58 -12.05 11.80
C VAL A 224 6.08 -11.76 13.20
N LEU A 225 6.80 -12.21 14.24
CA LEU A 225 6.42 -11.94 15.64
C LEU A 225 6.36 -10.43 15.92
N ASP A 226 7.30 -9.64 15.38
CA ASP A 226 7.28 -8.18 15.52
C ASP A 226 6.10 -7.53 14.78
N TYR A 227 5.71 -8.05 13.61
CA TYR A 227 4.52 -7.57 12.89
C TYR A 227 3.23 -7.87 13.65
N LEU A 228 3.08 -9.10 14.14
CA LEU A 228 1.90 -9.52 14.90
C LEU A 228 1.78 -8.73 16.22
N SER A 229 2.90 -8.51 16.91
CA SER A 229 2.92 -7.81 18.20
C SER A 229 2.47 -6.36 18.12
N VAL A 230 2.75 -5.67 17.02
CA VAL A 230 2.31 -4.27 16.80
C VAL A 230 0.89 -4.16 16.25
N GLY A 231 0.27 -5.26 15.83
CA GLY A 231 -1.12 -5.27 15.37
C GLY A 231 -1.34 -5.53 13.89
N ILE A 232 -0.33 -5.96 13.13
CA ILE A 232 -0.57 -6.47 11.78
C ILE A 232 -1.32 -7.80 11.90
N ASP A 233 -2.44 -7.90 11.18
CA ASP A 233 -3.36 -9.04 11.22
C ASP A 233 -3.23 -9.87 9.94
N PRO A 234 -2.82 -11.16 10.02
CA PRO A 234 -2.66 -12.04 8.86
C PRO A 234 -3.98 -12.42 8.18
N GLU A 235 -5.12 -12.20 8.84
CA GLU A 235 -6.44 -12.37 8.22
C GLU A 235 -6.82 -11.15 7.36
N LYS A 236 -6.27 -9.97 7.67
CA LYS A 236 -6.49 -8.73 6.92
C LYS A 236 -5.43 -8.46 5.86
N SER A 237 -4.22 -8.99 6.05
CA SER A 237 -3.04 -8.68 5.24
C SER A 237 -2.29 -9.93 4.80
N VAL A 238 -1.58 -9.84 3.67
CA VAL A 238 -0.72 -10.90 3.15
C VAL A 238 0.70 -10.69 3.67
N ILE A 239 1.10 -11.48 4.69
CA ILE A 239 2.49 -11.50 5.18
C ILE A 239 3.24 -12.64 4.47
N TYR A 240 4.26 -12.34 3.66
CA TYR A 240 4.89 -13.36 2.83
C TYR A 240 6.41 -13.27 2.76
N GLN A 241 7.06 -14.41 2.52
CA GLN A 241 8.52 -14.52 2.39
C GLN A 241 8.91 -14.41 0.92
N GLN A 242 9.83 -13.51 0.60
CA GLN A 242 10.21 -13.21 -0.77
C GLN A 242 10.74 -14.44 -1.53
N SER A 243 11.63 -15.23 -0.91
CA SER A 243 12.20 -16.44 -1.51
C SER A 243 11.20 -17.55 -1.82
N ARG A 244 9.97 -17.47 -1.28
CA ARG A 244 8.87 -18.41 -1.57
C ARG A 244 8.03 -18.00 -2.79
N VAL A 245 8.34 -16.87 -3.42
CA VAL A 245 7.66 -16.36 -4.62
C VAL A 245 8.67 -16.32 -5.78
N PRO A 246 8.98 -17.47 -6.42
CA PRO A 246 10.04 -17.56 -7.42
C PRO A 246 9.81 -16.69 -8.66
N GLU A 247 8.55 -16.32 -8.95
CA GLU A 247 8.17 -15.42 -10.04
C GLU A 247 8.88 -14.06 -9.95
N VAL A 248 9.21 -13.59 -8.74
CA VAL A 248 9.93 -12.32 -8.55
C VAL A 248 11.31 -12.34 -9.21
N ALA A 249 12.00 -13.48 -9.20
CA ALA A 249 13.32 -13.60 -9.81
C ALA A 249 13.21 -13.57 -11.35
N TYR A 250 12.15 -14.17 -11.90
CA TYR A 250 11.87 -14.13 -13.34
C TYR A 250 11.50 -12.72 -13.79
N LEU A 251 10.62 -12.04 -13.06
CA LEU A 251 10.25 -10.65 -13.33
C LEU A 251 11.45 -9.72 -13.21
N SER A 252 12.29 -9.91 -12.17
CA SER A 252 13.51 -9.13 -12.03
C SER A 252 14.44 -9.30 -13.23
N LEU A 253 14.60 -10.52 -13.76
CA LEU A 253 15.39 -10.77 -14.97
C LEU A 253 14.85 -10.00 -16.18
N ILE A 254 13.53 -10.02 -16.39
CA ILE A 254 12.88 -9.26 -17.46
C ILE A 254 13.17 -7.76 -17.28
N PHE A 255 12.91 -7.23 -16.09
CA PHE A 255 13.06 -5.81 -15.77
C PHE A 255 14.49 -5.32 -15.82
N SER A 256 15.50 -6.19 -15.60
CA SER A 256 16.91 -5.82 -15.78
C SER A 256 17.24 -5.40 -17.22
N ASN A 257 16.44 -5.78 -18.22
CA ASN A 257 16.61 -5.30 -19.60
C ASN A 257 16.07 -3.89 -19.83
N LEU A 258 15.27 -3.35 -18.89
CA LEU A 258 14.67 -2.01 -18.99
C LEU A 258 15.51 -0.93 -18.30
N VAL A 259 16.47 -1.33 -17.45
CA VAL A 259 17.28 -0.40 -16.66
C VAL A 259 18.74 -0.49 -17.09
N THR A 260 19.30 0.63 -17.56
CA THR A 260 20.71 0.69 -17.97
C THR A 260 21.65 0.67 -16.76
N VAL A 261 22.87 0.12 -16.94
CA VAL A 261 23.90 0.09 -15.89
C VAL A 261 24.18 1.47 -15.29
N PRO A 262 24.39 2.56 -16.08
CA PRO A 262 24.59 3.89 -15.51
C PRO A 262 23.40 4.42 -14.72
N ARG A 263 22.16 4.04 -15.08
CA ARG A 263 20.96 4.42 -14.32
C ARG A 263 20.92 3.73 -12.95
N ALA A 264 21.23 2.44 -12.90
CA ALA A 264 21.30 1.67 -11.66
C ALA A 264 22.38 2.23 -10.71
N GLN A 265 23.58 2.54 -11.23
CA GLN A 265 24.69 3.11 -10.44
C GLN A 265 24.40 4.51 -9.87
N ARG A 266 23.40 5.22 -10.41
CA ARG A 266 23.05 6.59 -9.97
C ARG A 266 21.97 6.64 -8.88
N VAL A 267 21.41 5.50 -8.48
CA VAL A 267 20.44 5.45 -7.37
C VAL A 267 21.14 5.91 -6.07
N PRO A 268 20.70 7.01 -5.40
CA PRO A 268 21.41 7.61 -4.27
C PRO A 268 21.65 6.64 -3.10
N THR A 269 20.61 5.96 -2.66
CA THR A 269 20.67 4.95 -1.59
C THR A 269 21.64 3.81 -1.84
N LEU A 270 21.78 3.39 -3.10
CA LEU A 270 22.77 2.37 -3.45
C LEU A 270 24.20 2.91 -3.23
N LYS A 271 24.44 4.18 -3.55
CA LYS A 271 25.73 4.82 -3.29
C LYS A 271 26.00 4.94 -1.78
N ASP A 272 24.98 5.31 -1.01
CA ASP A 272 25.08 5.41 0.44
C ASP A 272 25.44 4.05 1.06
N VAL A 273 24.76 2.96 0.63
CA VAL A 273 25.08 1.60 1.09
C VAL A 273 26.51 1.18 0.72
N ILE A 274 26.95 1.47 -0.51
CA ILE A 274 28.31 1.15 -0.96
C ILE A 274 29.35 1.92 -0.13
N HIS A 275 29.09 3.19 0.15
CA HIS A 275 29.94 4.04 0.96
C HIS A 275 30.00 3.58 2.41
N ASP A 276 28.84 3.41 3.06
CA ASP A 276 28.72 3.09 4.48
C ASP A 276 29.27 1.70 4.83
N LEU A 277 29.08 0.73 3.93
CA LEU A 277 29.63 -0.62 4.07
C LEU A 277 31.06 -0.73 3.52
N GLN A 278 31.66 0.37 3.06
CA GLN A 278 33.01 0.43 2.48
C GLN A 278 33.24 -0.63 1.37
N ILE A 279 32.23 -0.85 0.54
CA ILE A 279 32.23 -1.86 -0.51
C ILE A 279 33.10 -1.37 -1.66
N LYS A 280 34.28 -1.98 -1.84
CA LYS A 280 35.20 -1.63 -2.93
C LYS A 280 34.69 -2.09 -4.30
N GLN A 281 34.02 -3.24 -4.34
CA GLN A 281 33.52 -3.86 -5.56
C GLN A 281 32.09 -4.36 -5.30
N PRO A 282 31.05 -3.61 -5.71
CA PRO A 282 29.68 -4.05 -5.51
C PRO A 282 29.38 -5.28 -6.35
N SER A 283 28.65 -6.23 -5.78
CA SER A 283 28.18 -7.41 -6.51
C SER A 283 27.10 -7.03 -7.51
N MET A 284 26.89 -7.87 -8.53
CA MET A 284 25.76 -7.70 -9.45
C MET A 284 24.41 -7.77 -8.73
N GLY A 285 24.30 -8.56 -7.66
CA GLY A 285 23.11 -8.63 -6.83
C GLY A 285 22.82 -7.30 -6.12
N LEU A 286 23.85 -6.66 -5.56
CA LEU A 286 23.72 -5.34 -4.93
C LEU A 286 23.38 -4.25 -5.96
N LEU A 287 23.98 -4.29 -7.14
CA LEU A 287 23.64 -3.35 -8.23
C LEU A 287 22.21 -3.54 -8.74
N ASN A 288 21.72 -4.79 -8.80
CA ASN A 288 20.38 -5.14 -9.27
C ASN A 288 19.29 -5.00 -8.21
N TYR A 289 19.64 -4.73 -6.94
CA TYR A 289 18.71 -4.59 -5.82
C TYR A 289 17.49 -3.69 -6.13
N PRO A 290 17.64 -2.48 -6.71
CA PRO A 290 16.50 -1.62 -7.04
C PRO A 290 15.53 -2.25 -8.05
N ILE A 291 16.04 -3.07 -8.97
CA ILE A 291 15.26 -3.75 -10.01
C ILE A 291 14.53 -4.96 -9.42
N LEU A 292 15.17 -5.68 -8.51
CA LEU A 292 14.51 -6.73 -7.73
C LEU A 292 13.37 -6.13 -6.88
N GLN A 293 13.57 -4.97 -6.28
CA GLN A 293 12.52 -4.26 -5.54
C GLN A 293 11.36 -3.81 -6.45
N ALA A 294 11.67 -3.37 -7.68
CA ALA A 294 10.64 -3.08 -8.68
C ALA A 294 9.83 -4.34 -9.03
N ALA A 295 10.49 -5.50 -9.14
CA ALA A 295 9.81 -6.78 -9.33
C ALA A 295 8.87 -7.14 -8.18
N ASP A 296 9.30 -6.93 -6.92
CA ASP A 296 8.43 -7.15 -5.75
C ASP A 296 7.17 -6.28 -5.81
N ILE A 297 7.32 -4.98 -6.09
CA ILE A 297 6.22 -4.01 -6.12
C ILE A 297 5.23 -4.34 -7.25
N LEU A 298 5.75 -4.61 -8.45
CA LEU A 298 4.93 -4.76 -9.65
C LEU A 298 4.29 -6.14 -9.77
N MET A 299 4.87 -7.20 -9.20
CA MET A 299 4.28 -8.55 -9.27
C MET A 299 2.91 -8.65 -8.57
N VAL A 300 2.68 -7.82 -7.55
CA VAL A 300 1.38 -7.70 -6.87
C VAL A 300 0.55 -6.52 -7.40
N LYS A 301 1.06 -5.77 -8.39
CA LYS A 301 0.46 -4.53 -8.91
C LYS A 301 0.17 -3.50 -7.80
N ALA A 302 1.12 -3.30 -6.90
CA ALA A 302 0.99 -2.28 -5.85
C ALA A 302 1.00 -0.87 -6.48
N SER A 303 -0.01 -0.07 -6.16
CA SER A 303 -0.13 1.32 -6.62
C SER A 303 0.42 2.33 -5.60
N LEU A 304 0.62 1.90 -4.35
CA LEU A 304 1.14 2.72 -3.27
C LEU A 304 2.17 1.93 -2.45
N VAL A 305 3.29 2.57 -2.10
CA VAL A 305 4.43 1.90 -1.44
C VAL A 305 4.83 2.73 -0.22
N PRO A 306 4.40 2.35 1.00
CA PRO A 306 4.85 3.00 2.23
C PRO A 306 6.34 2.80 2.46
N VAL A 307 7.10 3.90 2.47
CA VAL A 307 8.55 3.88 2.58
C VAL A 307 9.08 5.09 3.35
N GLY A 308 10.32 4.99 3.87
CA GLY A 308 11.06 6.15 4.36
C GLY A 308 11.52 7.06 3.22
N ARG A 309 11.85 8.32 3.54
CA ARG A 309 12.36 9.30 2.55
C ARG A 309 13.60 8.80 1.79
N ASP A 310 14.47 8.07 2.45
CA ASP A 310 15.65 7.46 1.84
C ASP A 310 15.27 6.51 0.70
N GLN A 311 14.17 5.77 0.82
CA GLN A 311 13.75 4.76 -0.14
C GLN A 311 12.92 5.29 -1.31
N GLU A 312 12.58 6.58 -1.34
CA GLU A 312 11.78 7.20 -2.42
C GLU A 312 12.42 6.98 -3.80
N SER A 313 13.75 7.07 -3.88
CA SER A 313 14.50 6.86 -5.12
C SER A 313 14.37 5.44 -5.70
N HIS A 314 14.12 4.42 -4.87
CA HIS A 314 13.85 3.06 -5.35
C HIS A 314 12.42 2.91 -5.90
N VAL A 315 11.46 3.62 -5.30
CA VAL A 315 10.08 3.67 -5.81
C VAL A 315 10.04 4.40 -7.17
N GLU A 316 10.90 5.41 -7.37
CA GLU A 316 11.08 6.04 -8.68
C GLU A 316 11.55 5.04 -9.74
N VAL A 317 12.57 4.23 -9.43
CA VAL A 317 13.04 3.17 -10.36
C VAL A 317 11.90 2.21 -10.70
N SER A 318 11.06 1.86 -9.71
CA SER A 318 9.92 0.98 -9.93
C SER A 318 8.88 1.61 -10.87
N ARG A 319 8.67 2.93 -10.76
CA ARG A 319 7.79 3.70 -11.65
C ARG A 319 8.33 3.80 -13.07
N GLU A 320 9.63 4.06 -13.22
CA GLU A 320 10.32 4.05 -14.51
C GLU A 320 10.16 2.69 -15.21
N VAL A 321 10.41 1.59 -14.48
CA VAL A 321 10.22 0.22 -14.99
C VAL A 321 8.78 -0.03 -15.44
N ALA A 322 7.79 0.34 -14.62
CA ALA A 322 6.38 0.19 -14.98
C ALA A 322 6.02 0.96 -16.25
N ARG A 323 6.45 2.22 -16.33
CA ARG A 323 6.18 3.10 -17.48
C ARG A 323 6.84 2.59 -18.75
N ASP A 324 8.10 2.19 -18.68
CA ASP A 324 8.83 1.67 -19.84
C ASP A 324 8.27 0.34 -20.32
N PHE A 325 7.94 -0.58 -19.39
CA PHE A 325 7.27 -1.82 -19.75
C PHE A 325 5.93 -1.54 -20.45
N ASN A 326 5.10 -0.66 -19.86
CA ASN A 326 3.79 -0.32 -20.40
C ASN A 326 3.87 0.30 -21.81
N ARG A 327 4.88 1.15 -22.04
CA ARG A 327 5.12 1.80 -23.33
C ARG A 327 5.64 0.82 -24.40
N LEU A 328 6.47 -0.14 -24.01
CA LEU A 328 7.10 -1.09 -24.95
C LEU A 328 6.17 -2.24 -25.32
N TYR A 329 5.34 -2.71 -24.39
CA TYR A 329 4.54 -3.93 -24.57
C TYR A 329 3.03 -3.66 -24.47
N ALA A 330 2.52 -3.38 -23.28
CA ALA A 330 1.10 -3.10 -23.03
C ALA A 330 0.87 -2.48 -21.64
N PRO A 331 -0.16 -1.64 -21.43
CA PRO A 331 -0.41 -0.96 -20.16
C PRO A 331 -0.98 -1.90 -19.08
N ILE A 332 -0.15 -2.78 -18.53
CA ILE A 332 -0.57 -3.79 -17.54
C ILE A 332 -0.19 -3.46 -16.09
N PHE A 333 0.78 -2.56 -15.90
CA PHE A 333 1.27 -2.16 -14.57
C PHE A 333 0.73 -0.79 -14.13
N PRO A 334 0.30 -0.65 -12.86
CA PRO A 334 0.12 0.68 -12.28
C PRO A 334 1.47 1.36 -12.07
N GLU A 335 1.48 2.69 -12.06
CA GLU A 335 2.65 3.48 -11.65
C GLU A 335 2.66 3.65 -10.12
N PRO A 336 3.57 2.99 -9.37
CA PRO A 336 3.57 3.05 -7.91
C PRO A 336 3.90 4.45 -7.38
N LYS A 337 3.16 4.91 -6.38
CA LYS A 337 3.41 6.16 -5.64
C LYS A 337 4.07 5.86 -4.29
N ALA A 338 5.07 6.63 -3.90
CA ALA A 338 5.65 6.53 -2.57
C ALA A 338 4.68 7.14 -1.55
N LEU A 339 4.47 6.46 -0.42
CA LEU A 339 3.77 7.03 0.74
C LEU A 339 4.81 7.27 1.84
N ILE A 340 5.19 8.53 2.01
CA ILE A 340 6.15 8.96 3.01
C ILE A 340 5.37 9.44 4.24
N GLY A 341 5.69 8.91 5.42
CA GLY A 341 5.05 9.34 6.67
C GLY A 341 5.42 10.77 7.08
N ASP A 342 4.53 11.42 7.83
CA ASP A 342 4.72 12.80 8.33
C ASP A 342 5.88 12.92 9.33
N VAL A 343 6.21 11.82 10.01
CA VAL A 343 7.25 11.77 11.03
C VAL A 343 8.55 11.24 10.41
N GLY A 344 9.63 12.01 10.59
CA GLY A 344 10.98 11.60 10.16
C GLY A 344 11.51 10.39 10.93
N SER A 345 12.78 10.04 10.70
CA SER A 345 13.43 8.97 11.47
C SER A 345 13.53 9.35 12.95
N LEU A 346 13.22 8.40 13.85
CA LEU A 346 13.43 8.58 15.28
C LEU A 346 14.94 8.60 15.57
N VAL A 347 15.38 9.61 16.33
CA VAL A 347 16.78 9.76 16.77
C VAL A 347 17.21 8.59 17.66
N GLY A 348 18.51 8.26 17.62
CA GLY A 348 19.10 7.21 18.46
C GLY A 348 19.12 7.59 19.94
N THR A 349 19.26 6.59 20.82
CA THR A 349 19.42 6.84 22.27
C THR A 349 20.68 7.65 22.61
N ASP A 350 21.63 7.72 21.69
CA ASP A 350 22.90 8.45 21.75
C ASP A 350 22.82 9.87 21.14
N GLY A 351 21.64 10.29 20.65
CA GLY A 351 21.46 11.58 19.99
C GLY A 351 21.86 11.65 18.52
N GLN A 352 22.30 10.52 17.93
CA GLN A 352 22.52 10.46 16.49
C GLN A 352 21.20 10.60 15.72
N ALA A 353 21.29 11.14 14.50
CA ALA A 353 20.12 11.47 13.68
C ALA A 353 19.19 10.28 13.38
N LYS A 354 19.68 9.03 13.50
CA LYS A 354 18.91 7.81 13.23
C LYS A 354 19.24 6.70 14.21
N MET A 355 18.19 6.04 14.70
CA MET A 355 18.31 4.76 15.40
C MET A 355 18.73 3.63 14.43
N SER A 356 19.80 2.90 14.76
CA SER A 356 20.34 1.80 13.96
C SER A 356 20.91 0.67 14.81
N LYS A 357 20.62 -0.57 14.39
CA LYS A 357 21.12 -1.80 15.01
C LYS A 357 22.65 -1.87 15.03
N SER A 358 23.30 -1.43 13.95
CA SER A 358 24.76 -1.48 13.79
C SER A 358 25.50 -0.59 14.79
N VAL A 359 24.86 0.51 15.21
CA VAL A 359 25.42 1.48 16.17
C VAL A 359 25.09 1.10 17.62
N GLY A 360 24.09 0.23 17.83
CA GLY A 360 23.70 -0.22 19.16
C GLY A 360 22.89 0.80 19.96
N ASN A 361 22.30 1.80 19.30
CA ASN A 361 21.53 2.89 19.91
C ASN A 361 19.99 2.67 19.84
N CYS A 362 19.56 1.40 19.85
CA CYS A 362 18.17 0.99 19.68
C CYS A 362 17.47 0.63 20.99
N ILE A 363 16.18 0.99 21.08
CA ILE A 363 15.20 0.34 21.98
C ILE A 363 14.32 -0.57 21.11
N TYR A 364 14.41 -1.89 21.32
CA TYR A 364 13.68 -2.89 20.56
C TYR A 364 12.23 -3.02 21.06
N LEU A 365 11.32 -3.41 20.17
CA LEU A 365 9.91 -3.61 20.53
C LEU A 365 9.72 -4.75 21.55
N SER A 366 10.65 -5.69 21.57
CA SER A 366 10.68 -6.85 22.45
C SER A 366 11.56 -6.67 23.70
N ASP A 367 12.20 -5.51 23.90
CA ASP A 367 13.02 -5.30 25.11
C ASP A 367 12.13 -5.39 26.35
N ASP A 368 12.58 -6.11 27.39
CA ASP A 368 11.90 -6.14 28.69
C ASP A 368 11.98 -4.79 29.42
N GLU A 369 11.17 -4.64 30.48
CA GLU A 369 11.09 -3.40 31.25
C GLU A 369 12.45 -2.95 31.80
N ALA A 370 13.23 -3.88 32.37
CA ALA A 370 14.53 -3.57 32.96
C ALA A 370 15.52 -3.06 31.89
N THR A 371 15.50 -3.64 30.70
CA THR A 371 16.32 -3.27 29.56
C THR A 371 15.94 -1.89 29.03
N VAL A 372 14.64 -1.60 28.89
CA VAL A 372 14.16 -0.27 28.51
C VAL A 372 14.60 0.77 29.54
N ASN A 373 14.39 0.52 30.84
CA ASN A 373 14.79 1.42 31.91
C ASN A 373 16.30 1.71 31.88
N LYS A 374 17.12 0.68 31.67
CA LYS A 374 18.57 0.80 31.54
C LYS A 374 18.97 1.66 30.33
N LYS A 375 18.35 1.42 29.17
CA LYS A 375 18.63 2.17 27.94
C LYS A 375 18.22 3.64 28.06
N VAL A 376 17.04 3.91 28.61
CA VAL A 376 16.53 5.27 28.86
C VAL A 376 17.42 6.03 29.83
N LYS A 377 17.84 5.38 30.92
CA LYS A 377 18.76 5.98 31.90
C LYS A 377 20.08 6.43 31.25
N ALA A 378 20.59 5.64 30.31
CA ALA A 378 21.82 5.89 29.57
C ALA A 378 21.66 6.85 28.36
N MET A 379 20.45 7.33 28.06
CA MET A 379 20.23 8.21 26.91
C MET A 379 21.04 9.50 27.00
N TYR A 380 21.54 9.94 25.85
CA TYR A 380 22.13 11.26 25.68
C TYR A 380 21.09 12.36 25.97
N THR A 381 21.52 13.42 26.65
CA THR A 381 20.70 14.59 26.99
C THR A 381 21.40 15.87 26.50
N ASP A 382 21.63 16.85 27.36
CA ASP A 382 22.28 18.11 27.01
C ASP A 382 23.70 18.14 27.62
N PRO A 383 24.78 18.15 26.80
CA PRO A 383 26.15 18.13 27.31
C PRO A 383 26.54 19.44 27.98
N THR A 384 25.80 20.53 27.74
CA THR A 384 26.03 21.82 28.39
C THR A 384 25.50 21.87 29.82
N ARG A 385 24.70 20.87 30.20
CA ARG A 385 24.05 20.78 31.50
C ARG A 385 24.88 19.94 32.48
N ILE A 386 25.67 20.62 33.31
CA ILE A 386 26.62 19.96 34.23
C ILE A 386 25.92 19.60 35.55
N LYS A 387 25.02 20.45 36.05
CA LYS A 387 24.26 20.24 37.29
C LYS A 387 22.75 20.15 37.02
N PRO A 388 21.98 19.44 37.87
CA PRO A 388 20.51 19.40 37.77
C PRO A 388 19.84 20.79 37.86
N THR A 389 20.49 21.76 38.46
CA THR A 389 19.99 23.15 38.58
C THR A 389 20.30 24.02 37.37
N ASP A 390 21.13 23.54 36.45
CA ASP A 390 21.51 24.32 35.27
C ASP A 390 20.35 24.27 34.25
N PRO A 391 19.99 25.42 33.64
CA PRO A 391 19.09 25.46 32.48
C PRO A 391 19.54 24.51 31.38
N GLY A 392 18.60 23.79 30.76
CA GLY A 392 18.90 22.88 29.66
C GLY A 392 18.10 23.18 28.40
N HIS A 393 18.56 22.63 27.27
CA HIS A 393 17.90 22.74 25.97
C HIS A 393 16.99 21.54 25.70
N VAL A 394 15.77 21.83 25.25
CA VAL A 394 14.79 20.82 24.80
C VAL A 394 15.02 20.45 23.34
N GLU A 395 15.37 21.44 22.51
CA GLU A 395 15.66 21.22 21.09
C GLU A 395 16.92 20.36 20.93
N GLY A 396 16.85 19.35 20.05
CA GLY A 396 17.94 18.40 19.85
C GLY A 396 18.14 17.37 20.96
N ASN A 397 17.38 17.44 22.07
CA ASN A 397 17.48 16.49 23.18
C ASN A 397 16.63 15.22 22.91
N PRO A 398 17.25 14.03 22.74
CA PRO A 398 16.55 12.80 22.41
C PRO A 398 15.48 12.40 23.41
N VAL A 399 15.67 12.70 24.70
CA VAL A 399 14.70 12.34 25.75
C VAL A 399 13.37 13.06 25.53
N PHE A 400 13.39 14.33 25.15
CA PHE A 400 12.16 15.08 24.86
C PHE A 400 11.52 14.68 23.53
N VAL A 401 12.33 14.34 22.52
CA VAL A 401 11.82 13.76 21.25
C VAL A 401 11.03 12.47 21.53
N TYR A 402 11.50 11.63 22.44
CA TYR A 402 10.80 10.40 22.80
C TYR A 402 9.56 10.66 23.66
N HIS A 403 9.61 11.64 24.57
CA HIS A 403 8.41 12.07 25.29
C HIS A 403 7.32 12.56 24.34
N ASP A 404 7.66 13.37 23.34
CA ASP A 404 6.70 13.85 22.36
C ASP A 404 6.07 12.70 21.57
N ALA A 405 6.86 11.69 21.22
CA ALA A 405 6.42 10.53 20.45
C ALA A 405 5.59 9.52 21.26
N PHE A 406 5.93 9.26 22.52
CA PHE A 406 5.41 8.11 23.28
C PHE A 406 4.72 8.45 24.61
N ASN A 407 4.88 9.67 25.14
CA ASN A 407 4.14 10.08 26.35
C ASN A 407 2.77 10.65 25.95
N ASP A 408 1.70 9.94 26.34
CA ASP A 408 0.32 10.36 26.11
C ASP A 408 -0.08 11.60 26.94
N ASN A 409 0.57 11.83 28.08
CA ASN A 409 0.27 12.98 28.95
C ASN A 409 1.01 14.23 28.47
N LYS A 410 0.41 14.94 27.49
CA LYS A 410 1.01 16.13 26.89
C LYS A 410 1.21 17.29 27.88
N ASN A 411 0.39 17.37 28.93
CA ASN A 411 0.55 18.37 29.98
C ASN A 411 1.80 18.09 30.84
N GLU A 412 2.07 16.83 31.17
CA GLU A 412 3.31 16.44 31.87
C GLU A 412 4.54 16.71 31.00
N VAL A 413 4.47 16.42 29.68
CA VAL A 413 5.58 16.74 28.78
C VAL A 413 5.84 18.25 28.71
N ALA A 414 4.79 19.08 28.67
CA ALA A 414 4.91 20.53 28.68
C ALA A 414 5.52 21.06 29.99
N ASP A 415 5.07 20.54 31.15
CA ASP A 415 5.64 20.86 32.47
C ASP A 415 7.12 20.49 32.56
N LEU A 416 7.48 19.27 32.14
CA LEU A 416 8.87 18.80 32.14
C LEU A 416 9.74 19.69 31.25
N LYS A 417 9.27 20.09 30.06
CA LYS A 417 10.00 21.00 29.17
C LYS A 417 10.22 22.38 29.81
N ASP A 418 9.18 22.96 30.40
CA ASP A 418 9.26 24.28 31.06
C ASP A 418 10.24 24.25 32.25
N ARG A 419 10.11 23.24 33.12
CA ARG A 419 11.03 23.06 34.25
C ARG A 419 12.45 22.77 33.79
N TYR A 420 12.66 22.06 32.68
CA TYR A 420 13.98 21.72 32.16
C TYR A 420 14.73 22.97 31.67
N ILE A 421 14.03 23.85 30.95
CA ILE A 421 14.57 25.14 30.49
C ILE A 421 14.90 26.05 31.69
N LYS A 422 14.12 25.97 32.77
CA LYS A 422 14.36 26.75 34.00
C LYS A 422 15.38 26.15 34.96
N GLY A 423 15.92 24.96 34.68
CA GLY A 423 16.81 24.25 35.62
C GLY A 423 16.11 23.75 36.90
N GLN A 424 14.81 23.47 36.82
CA GLN A 424 13.95 23.08 37.95
C GLN A 424 13.59 21.58 37.98
N VAL A 425 14.14 20.77 37.07
CA VAL A 425 13.93 19.31 37.00
C VAL A 425 15.20 18.64 36.52
N GLY A 426 15.70 17.62 37.20
CA GLY A 426 16.92 16.89 36.80
C GLY A 426 16.67 15.83 35.72
N ASP A 427 17.72 15.44 35.00
CA ASP A 427 17.65 14.41 33.93
C ASP A 427 17.09 13.07 34.42
N VAL A 428 17.36 12.72 35.68
CA VAL A 428 16.86 11.47 36.29
C VAL A 428 15.33 11.47 36.31
N GLU A 429 14.70 12.55 36.79
CA GLU A 429 13.25 12.64 36.83
C GLU A 429 12.63 12.57 35.43
N VAL A 430 13.18 13.32 34.47
CA VAL A 430 12.70 13.31 33.07
C VAL A 430 12.83 11.90 32.48
N LYS A 431 13.98 11.24 32.65
CA LYS A 431 14.23 9.89 32.14
C LYS A 431 13.35 8.84 32.81
N ASP A 432 13.12 8.93 34.12
CA ASP A 432 12.24 8.00 34.84
C ASP A 432 10.80 8.12 34.33
N LYS A 433 10.32 9.34 34.10
CA LYS A 433 9.01 9.59 33.47
C LYS A 433 8.95 9.05 32.05
N LEU A 434 10.02 9.20 31.26
CA LEU A 434 10.08 8.63 29.91
C LEU A 434 10.03 7.10 29.95
N ALA A 435 10.77 6.48 30.87
CA ALA A 435 10.80 5.04 31.03
C ALA A 435 9.41 4.48 31.35
N VAL A 436 8.66 5.14 32.23
CA VAL A 436 7.25 4.79 32.52
C VAL A 436 6.38 4.88 31.26
N ALA A 437 6.48 5.98 30.51
CA ALA A 437 5.70 6.17 29.28
C ALA A 437 6.03 5.10 28.22
N LEU A 438 7.32 4.82 27.99
CA LEU A 438 7.76 3.80 27.03
C LEU A 438 7.32 2.40 27.44
N ASN A 439 7.42 2.03 28.71
CA ASN A 439 6.96 0.73 29.18
C ASN A 439 5.44 0.59 29.06
N LYS A 440 4.68 1.63 29.42
CA LYS A 440 3.22 1.65 29.19
C LYS A 440 2.88 1.43 27.71
N PHE A 441 3.64 2.05 26.80
CA PHE A 441 3.48 1.88 25.37
C PHE A 441 3.86 0.47 24.87
N LEU A 442 4.98 -0.09 25.35
CA LEU A 442 5.49 -1.39 24.93
C LEU A 442 4.75 -2.58 25.56
N GLU A 443 4.13 -2.40 26.72
CA GLU A 443 3.42 -3.46 27.45
C GLU A 443 2.39 -4.22 26.59
N PRO A 444 1.43 -3.58 25.90
CA PRO A 444 0.50 -4.30 25.02
C PRO A 444 1.21 -5.02 23.86
N ILE A 445 2.32 -4.47 23.36
CA ILE A 445 3.13 -5.08 22.29
C ILE A 445 3.82 -6.34 22.81
N ARG A 446 4.44 -6.29 24.00
CA ARG A 446 5.07 -7.45 24.67
C ARG A 446 4.04 -8.53 24.97
N ALA A 447 2.90 -8.16 25.54
CA ALA A 447 1.81 -9.08 25.85
C ALA A 447 1.30 -9.79 24.59
N LYS A 448 1.10 -9.04 23.49
CA LYS A 448 0.68 -9.63 22.21
C LYS A 448 1.76 -10.52 21.61
N ARG A 449 3.03 -10.13 21.67
CA ARG A 449 4.15 -10.98 21.24
C ARG A 449 4.14 -12.31 21.98
N ALA A 450 4.01 -12.29 23.31
CA ALA A 450 4.02 -13.48 24.15
C ALA A 450 2.90 -14.48 23.83
N GLN A 451 1.76 -14.01 23.27
CA GLN A 451 0.68 -14.90 22.82
C GLN A 451 1.08 -15.77 21.61
N TYR A 452 1.98 -15.27 20.76
CA TYR A 452 2.47 -15.99 19.58
C TYR A 452 3.83 -16.65 19.82
N GLU A 453 4.59 -16.14 20.79
CA GLU A 453 5.89 -16.67 21.17
C GLU A 453 5.74 -18.11 21.70
N GLY A 454 6.46 -19.04 21.08
CA GLY A 454 6.34 -20.49 21.34
C GLY A 454 5.39 -21.24 20.41
N ASN A 455 4.50 -20.57 19.67
CA ASN A 455 3.63 -21.25 18.69
C ASN A 455 4.28 -21.32 17.30
N GLU A 456 5.28 -22.19 17.17
CA GLU A 456 6.08 -22.31 15.94
C GLU A 456 5.24 -22.67 14.71
N LYS A 457 4.27 -23.56 14.92
CA LYS A 457 3.40 -24.08 13.87
C LYS A 457 2.53 -22.96 13.29
N LEU A 458 1.92 -22.13 14.14
CA LEU A 458 1.10 -21.00 13.70
C LEU A 458 1.90 -20.00 12.87
N ILE A 459 3.13 -19.67 13.30
CA ILE A 459 3.98 -18.73 12.55
C ILE A 459 4.35 -19.31 11.18
N ALA A 460 4.70 -20.60 11.13
CA ALA A 460 4.96 -21.28 9.86
C ALA A 460 3.73 -21.29 8.94
N GLU A 461 2.53 -21.53 9.48
CA GLU A 461 1.27 -21.49 8.74
C GLU A 461 0.96 -20.09 8.19
N ILE A 462 1.18 -19.04 8.98
CA ILE A 462 1.01 -17.65 8.51
C ILE A 462 1.95 -17.35 7.33
N ILE A 463 3.23 -17.70 7.45
CA ILE A 463 4.22 -17.49 6.38
C ILE A 463 3.83 -18.28 5.13
N GLU A 464 3.46 -19.55 5.29
CA GLU A 464 3.08 -20.43 4.19
C GLU A 464 1.84 -19.90 3.45
N ASN A 465 0.78 -19.59 4.19
CA ASN A 465 -0.49 -19.12 3.63
C ASN A 465 -0.33 -17.78 2.92
N GLY A 466 0.37 -16.82 3.54
CA GLY A 466 0.63 -15.53 2.92
C GLY A 466 1.54 -15.65 1.69
N SER A 467 2.55 -16.52 1.73
CA SER A 467 3.40 -16.79 0.56
C SER A 467 2.65 -17.43 -0.60
N ARG A 468 1.73 -18.37 -0.34
CA ARG A 468 0.87 -18.92 -1.39
C ARG A 468 -0.03 -17.86 -2.03
N LYS A 469 -0.61 -16.96 -1.22
CA LYS A 469 -1.43 -15.83 -1.72
C LYS A 469 -0.59 -14.90 -2.62
N ALA A 470 0.59 -14.49 -2.15
CA ALA A 470 1.50 -13.64 -2.92
C ALA A 470 1.99 -14.32 -4.20
N GLN A 471 2.33 -15.61 -4.13
CA GLN A 471 2.74 -16.41 -5.29
C GLN A 471 1.64 -16.50 -6.35
N ALA A 472 0.39 -16.71 -5.94
CA ALA A 472 -0.73 -16.77 -6.87
C ALA A 472 -0.92 -15.44 -7.63
N GLU A 473 -0.75 -14.29 -6.96
CA GLU A 473 -0.81 -12.98 -7.61
C GLU A 473 0.40 -12.73 -8.53
N ALA A 474 1.60 -13.10 -8.09
CA ALA A 474 2.80 -12.98 -8.89
C ALA A 474 2.75 -13.86 -10.15
N ALA A 475 2.20 -15.08 -10.06
CA ALA A 475 2.03 -15.99 -11.17
C ALA A 475 1.06 -15.45 -12.23
N LYS A 476 -0.07 -14.85 -11.81
CA LYS A 476 -0.99 -14.15 -12.74
C LYS A 476 -0.28 -13.02 -13.46
N THR A 477 0.44 -12.19 -12.70
CA THR A 477 1.16 -11.04 -13.25
C THR A 477 2.28 -11.46 -14.23
N LEU A 478 3.06 -12.48 -13.89
CA LEU A 478 4.08 -13.03 -14.77
C LEU A 478 3.45 -13.63 -16.05
N HIS A 479 2.29 -14.29 -15.93
CA HIS A 479 1.57 -14.79 -17.11
C HIS A 479 1.18 -13.66 -18.06
N GLU A 480 0.58 -12.58 -17.54
CA GLU A 480 0.23 -11.38 -18.32
C GLU A 480 1.48 -10.77 -18.98
N VAL A 481 2.58 -10.63 -18.24
CA VAL A 481 3.87 -10.12 -18.75
C VAL A 481 4.37 -10.96 -19.93
N LEU A 482 4.40 -12.28 -19.79
CA LEU A 482 4.89 -13.17 -20.84
C LEU A 482 3.98 -13.15 -22.07
N GLU A 483 2.66 -13.09 -21.86
CA GLU A 483 1.67 -13.01 -22.94
C GLU A 483 1.87 -11.74 -23.79
N VAL A 484 1.97 -10.56 -23.16
CA VAL A 484 2.14 -9.30 -23.89
C VAL A 484 3.52 -9.16 -24.53
N MET A 485 4.52 -9.87 -24.02
CA MET A 485 5.84 -10.01 -24.65
C MET A 485 5.87 -11.04 -25.79
N GLY A 486 4.78 -11.79 -26.01
CA GLY A 486 4.71 -12.84 -27.03
C GLY A 486 5.46 -14.13 -26.68
N ILE A 487 5.80 -14.34 -25.41
CA ILE A 487 6.51 -15.52 -24.92
C ILE A 487 5.47 -16.56 -24.46
N LYS A 488 5.30 -17.64 -25.23
CA LYS A 488 4.41 -18.75 -24.85
C LYS A 488 5.11 -19.67 -23.85
N LYS A 489 4.42 -20.00 -22.75
CA LYS A 489 4.88 -20.92 -21.72
C LYS A 489 4.41 -22.34 -21.98
#